data_AF-A0A3C1K7T1-F1
#
_entry.id   AF-A0A3C1K7T1-F1
#
_cell.length_a   1.000
_cell.length_b   1.000
_cell.length_c   1.000
_cell.angle_alpha   90.00
_cell.angle_beta   90.00
_cell.angle_gamma   90.00
#
_symmetry.space_group_name_H-M   'P 1'
#
loop_
_entity.id
_entity.type
_entity.pdbx_description
1 polymer ?
#
loop_
_entity_poly.entity_id
_entity_poly.type
_entity_poly.pdbx_seq_one_letter_code
_entity_poly.pdbx_strand_id
1 'polypeptide(L)'
;MNQNKLKIIKISVISIAVITVIINTISYFFLPDTIVTQLFSSGKRTSTLTYLLIIPVMVAVSSVMTVFSDKKTKWFFISVVLSVMNVIFIIINLLNLV
;
A
#
# COMPACT_ATOMS: atom_id res chain seq x y z
N MET A 1 -14.49 -18.83 12.87
CA MET A 1 -14.54 -18.29 11.49
C MET A 1 -14.60 -19.46 10.53
N ASN A 2 -15.56 -19.49 9.59
CA ASN A 2 -15.74 -20.60 8.63
C ASN A 2 -14.48 -20.79 7.76
N GLN A 3 -14.07 -22.03 7.45
CA GLN A 3 -12.83 -22.31 6.69
C GLN A 3 -12.83 -21.63 5.31
N ASN A 4 -13.99 -21.53 4.66
CA ASN A 4 -14.16 -20.84 3.38
C ASN A 4 -13.89 -19.33 3.51
N LYS A 5 -14.36 -18.69 4.60
CA LYS A 5 -14.08 -17.26 4.87
C LYS A 5 -12.58 -17.01 5.03
N LEU A 6 -11.87 -17.94 5.66
CA LEU A 6 -10.43 -17.81 5.91
C LEU A 6 -9.60 -17.95 4.62
N LYS A 7 -10.02 -18.82 3.69
CA LYS A 7 -9.41 -18.93 2.35
C LYS A 7 -9.61 -17.65 1.54
N ILE A 8 -10.82 -17.09 1.55
CA ILE A 8 -11.12 -15.83 0.83
C ILE A 8 -10.23 -14.70 1.36
N ILE A 9 -10.14 -14.51 2.67
CA ILE A 9 -9.29 -13.48 3.29
C ILE A 9 -7.83 -13.61 2.84
N LYS A 10 -7.28 -14.83 2.84
CA LYS A 10 -5.89 -15.07 2.40
C LYS A 10 -5.68 -14.68 0.94
N ILE A 11 -6.57 -15.10 0.05
CA ILE A 11 -6.49 -14.80 -1.38
C ILE A 11 -6.60 -13.29 -1.60
N SER A 12 -7.60 -12.64 -0.99
CA SER A 12 -7.82 -11.21 -1.13
C SER A 12 -6.59 -10.38 -0.71
N VAL A 13 -5.93 -10.76 0.37
CA VAL A 13 -4.75 -10.06 0.90
C VAL A 13 -3.55 -10.18 -0.03
N ILE A 14 -3.33 -11.37 -0.59
CA ILE A 14 -2.28 -11.59 -1.59
C ILE A 14 -2.58 -10.75 -2.84
N SER A 15 -3.83 -10.74 -3.30
CA SER A 15 -4.24 -9.91 -4.44
C SER A 15 -4.02 -8.42 -4.17
N ILE A 16 -4.33 -7.93 -2.97
CA ILE A 16 -4.08 -6.53 -2.57
C ILE A 16 -2.59 -6.21 -2.68
N ALA A 17 -1.72 -7.04 -2.11
CA ALA A 17 -0.27 -6.81 -2.17
C ALA A 17 0.26 -6.77 -3.61
N VAL A 18 -0.18 -7.70 -4.47
CA VAL A 18 0.20 -7.73 -5.89
C VAL A 18 -0.28 -6.48 -6.62
N ILE A 19 -1.55 -6.10 -6.43
CA ILE A 19 -2.12 -4.90 -7.04
C ILE A 19 -1.37 -3.64 -6.58
N THR A 20 -1.03 -3.53 -5.29
CA THR A 20 -0.24 -2.40 -4.77
C THR A 20 1.12 -2.30 -5.48
N VAL A 21 1.83 -3.43 -5.67
CA VAL A 21 3.12 -3.43 -6.39
C VAL A 21 2.95 -2.98 -7.84
N ILE A 22 1.92 -3.48 -8.54
CA ILE A 22 1.64 -3.10 -9.93
C ILE A 22 1.35 -1.60 -10.02
N ILE A 23 0.47 -1.08 -9.16
CA ILE A 23 0.13 0.35 -9.14
C ILE A 23 1.38 1.19 -8.89
N ASN A 24 2.23 0.81 -7.93
CA ASN A 24 3.44 1.56 -7.64
C ASN A 24 4.45 1.53 -8.79
N THR A 25 4.59 0.37 -9.43
CA THR A 25 5.47 0.22 -10.60
C THR A 25 5.01 1.11 -11.75
N ILE A 26 3.70 1.15 -12.04
CA ILE A 26 3.15 2.03 -13.07
C ILE A 26 3.35 3.50 -12.67
N SER A 27 3.03 3.83 -11.41
CA SER A 27 3.10 5.21 -10.89
C SER A 27 4.50 5.80 -10.93
N TYR A 28 5.54 4.96 -10.82
CA TYR A 28 6.94 5.40 -10.94
C TYR A 28 7.23 6.11 -12.27
N PHE A 29 6.57 5.72 -13.36
CA PHE A 29 6.77 6.34 -14.68
C PHE A 29 6.02 7.67 -14.86
N PHE A 30 5.00 7.93 -14.04
CA PHE A 30 4.16 9.13 -14.14
C PHE A 30 4.45 10.17 -13.05
N LEU A 31 5.04 9.75 -11.93
CA LEU A 31 5.39 10.63 -10.81
C LEU A 31 6.75 11.30 -11.05
N PRO A 32 6.95 12.52 -10.51
CA PRO A 32 8.24 13.22 -10.55
C PRO A 32 9.27 12.49 -9.69
N ASP A 33 10.55 12.83 -9.79
CA ASP A 33 11.61 12.21 -8.96
C ASP A 33 11.41 12.40 -7.46
N THR A 34 10.69 13.47 -7.07
CA THR A 34 10.35 13.76 -5.68
C THR A 34 8.87 14.07 -5.51
N ILE A 35 8.22 13.44 -4.55
CA ILE A 35 6.82 13.65 -4.20
C ILE A 35 6.65 14.29 -2.83
N VAL A 36 5.55 15.01 -2.64
CA VAL A 36 5.18 15.58 -1.36
C VAL A 36 4.48 14.50 -0.54
N THR A 37 5.05 14.17 0.62
CA THR A 37 4.50 13.16 1.53
C THR A 37 4.33 13.75 2.92
N GLN A 38 3.19 13.50 3.56
CA GLN A 38 3.00 13.84 4.99
C GLN A 38 3.58 12.77 5.94
N LEU A 39 4.17 11.69 5.40
CA LEU A 39 4.86 10.66 6.19
C LEU A 39 5.97 11.25 7.07
N PHE A 40 6.57 12.34 6.63
CA PHE A 40 7.46 13.16 7.44
C PHE A 40 6.73 14.45 7.74
N SER A 41 6.47 14.70 9.03
CA SER A 41 5.65 15.79 9.62
C SER A 41 5.97 17.24 9.18
N SER A 42 6.83 17.44 8.19
CA SER A 42 7.31 18.74 7.71
C SER A 42 7.01 19.02 6.23
N GLY A 43 6.17 18.22 5.56
CA GLY A 43 5.88 18.42 4.12
C GLY A 43 7.12 18.26 3.25
N LYS A 44 8.13 17.52 3.74
CA LYS A 44 9.38 17.29 3.02
C LYS A 44 9.10 16.48 1.76
N ARG A 45 9.75 16.90 0.68
CA ARG A 45 9.80 16.14 -0.57
C ARG A 45 10.63 14.89 -0.32
N THR A 46 10.04 13.73 -0.58
CA THR A 46 10.70 12.42 -0.48
C THR A 46 10.97 11.91 -1.87
N SER A 47 12.09 11.19 -2.06
CA SER A 47 12.34 10.47 -3.31
C SER A 47 11.17 9.53 -3.62
N THR A 48 10.61 9.66 -4.81
CA THR A 48 9.47 8.88 -5.29
C THR A 48 9.77 7.39 -5.27
N LEU A 49 10.97 7.01 -5.69
CA LEU A 49 11.43 5.62 -5.63
C LEU A 49 11.42 5.09 -4.18
N THR A 50 11.87 5.89 -3.22
CA THR A 50 11.88 5.50 -1.80
C THR A 50 10.46 5.28 -1.27
N TYR A 51 9.54 6.21 -1.56
CA TYR A 51 8.14 6.07 -1.17
C TYR A 51 7.46 4.86 -1.80
N LEU A 52 7.63 4.71 -3.12
CA LEU A 52 7.01 3.64 -3.89
C LEU A 52 7.56 2.26 -3.52
N LEU A 53 8.72 2.16 -2.87
CA LEU A 53 9.25 0.92 -2.29
C LEU A 53 8.78 0.67 -0.86
N ILE A 54 8.72 1.70 -0.01
CA ILE A 54 8.34 1.54 1.41
C ILE A 54 6.89 1.05 1.52
N ILE A 55 5.96 1.65 0.78
CA ILE A 55 4.54 1.34 0.93
C ILE A 55 4.18 -0.11 0.56
N PRO A 56 4.63 -0.67 -0.58
CA PRO A 56 4.38 -2.08 -0.90
C PRO A 56 5.00 -3.02 0.12
N VAL A 57 6.16 -2.70 0.68
CA VAL A 57 6.76 -3.47 1.76
C VAL A 57 5.86 -3.46 3.00
N MET A 58 5.32 -2.30 3.39
CA MET A 58 4.38 -2.22 4.52
C MET A 58 3.10 -3.02 4.27
N VAL A 59 2.55 -2.95 3.05
CA VAL A 59 1.38 -3.76 2.64
C VAL A 59 1.72 -5.25 2.67
N ALA A 60 2.90 -5.65 2.20
CA ALA A 60 3.35 -7.04 2.23
C ALA A 60 3.53 -7.57 3.67
N VAL A 61 4.12 -6.78 4.56
CA VAL A 61 4.25 -7.15 5.99
C VAL A 61 2.88 -7.30 6.64
N SER A 62 1.96 -6.36 6.42
CA SER A 62 0.58 -6.45 6.91
C SER A 62 -0.16 -7.66 6.34
N SER A 63 0.13 -7.99 5.08
CA SER A 63 -0.43 -9.14 4.38
C SER A 63 0.05 -10.46 4.99
N VAL A 64 1.34 -10.59 5.24
CA VAL A 64 1.95 -11.74 5.94
C VAL A 64 1.38 -11.87 7.35
N MET A 65 1.26 -10.77 8.10
CA MET A 65 0.66 -10.77 9.43
C MET A 65 -0.81 -11.22 9.41
N THR A 66 -1.56 -10.95 8.35
CA THR A 66 -2.93 -11.46 8.18
C THR A 66 -2.97 -12.98 8.07
N VAL A 67 -1.94 -13.61 7.51
CA VAL A 67 -1.85 -15.07 7.33
C VAL A 67 -1.48 -15.75 8.65
N PHE A 68 -0.50 -15.20 9.37
CA PHE A 68 0.14 -15.86 10.53
C PHE A 68 -0.35 -15.38 11.91
N SER A 69 -0.96 -14.21 12.02
CA SER A 69 -1.45 -13.69 13.31
C SER A 69 -2.85 -14.21 13.64
N ASP A 70 -3.17 -14.30 14.93
CA ASP A 70 -4.54 -14.58 15.40
C ASP A 70 -5.51 -13.44 15.09
N LYS A 71 -5.01 -12.21 14.98
CA LYS A 71 -5.80 -11.00 14.71
C LYS A 71 -5.98 -10.74 13.20
N LYS A 72 -6.34 -11.78 12.45
CA LYS A 72 -6.42 -11.77 10.96
C LYS A 72 -7.22 -10.61 10.40
N THR A 73 -8.41 -10.36 10.96
CA THR A 73 -9.29 -9.26 10.52
C THR A 73 -8.66 -7.88 10.71
N LYS A 74 -7.94 -7.66 11.82
CA LYS A 74 -7.24 -6.39 12.07
C LYS A 74 -6.17 -6.12 11.00
N TRP A 75 -5.33 -7.11 10.72
CA TRP A 75 -4.27 -7.00 9.72
C TRP A 75 -4.81 -6.92 8.29
N PHE A 76 -5.93 -7.59 8.01
CA PHE A 76 -6.66 -7.42 6.76
C PHE A 76 -7.05 -5.95 6.55
N PHE A 77 -7.70 -5.35 7.55
CA PHE A 77 -8.09 -3.94 7.50
C PHE A 77 -6.89 -3.00 7.35
N ILE A 78 -5.80 -3.25 8.07
CA ILE A 78 -4.57 -2.44 7.92
C ILE A 78 -4.03 -2.53 6.48
N SER A 79 -4.02 -3.71 5.87
CA SER A 79 -3.55 -3.90 4.49
C SER A 79 -4.41 -3.14 3.49
N VAL A 80 -5.73 -3.18 3.66
CA VAL A 80 -6.69 -2.42 2.84
C VAL A 80 -6.46 -0.92 2.99
N VAL A 81 -6.38 -0.42 4.23
CA VAL A 81 -6.17 1.01 4.50
C VAL A 81 -4.84 1.48 3.91
N LEU A 82 -3.75 0.73 4.10
CA LEU A 82 -2.45 1.07 3.51
C LEU A 82 -2.52 1.14 1.99
N SER A 83 -3.14 0.15 1.33
CA SER A 83 -3.28 0.15 -0.13
C SER A 83 -4.17 1.29 -0.63
N VAL A 84 -5.26 1.63 0.07
CA VAL A 84 -6.14 2.74 -0.33
C VAL A 84 -5.44 4.08 -0.15
N MET A 85 -4.77 4.29 0.98
CA MET A 85 -4.01 5.52 1.23
C MET A 85 -2.90 5.70 0.20
N ASN A 86 -2.20 4.63 -0.17
CA ASN A 86 -1.20 4.64 -1.24
C ASN A 86 -1.77 5.16 -2.56
N VAL A 87 -2.92 4.63 -2.99
CA VAL A 87 -3.59 5.07 -4.22
C VAL A 87 -3.99 6.55 -4.13
N ILE A 88 -4.55 6.98 -3.00
CA ILE A 88 -4.93 8.38 -2.78
C ILE A 88 -3.69 9.30 -2.88
N PHE A 89 -2.58 8.94 -2.25
CA PHE A 89 -1.34 9.72 -2.29
C PHE A 89 -0.75 9.82 -3.68
N ILE A 90 -0.78 8.72 -4.45
CA ILE A 90 -0.35 8.70 -5.84
C ILE A 90 -1.21 9.67 -6.67
N ILE A 91 -2.54 9.58 -6.54
CA ILE A 91 -3.47 10.47 -7.26
C ILE A 91 -3.24 11.94 -6.89
N ILE A 92 -3.08 12.27 -5.61
CA ILE A 92 -2.82 13.65 -5.17
C ILE A 92 -1.50 14.18 -5.76
N ASN A 93 -0.44 13.36 -5.75
CA ASN A 93 0.84 13.78 -6.32
C ASN A 93 0.82 13.88 -7.85
N LEU A 94 -0.01 13.08 -8.54
CA LEU A 94 -0.26 13.23 -9.97
C LEU A 94 -1.05 14.50 -10.29
N LEU A 95 -2.07 14.85 -9.49
CA LEU A 95 -2.87 16.06 -9.68
C LEU A 95 -2.09 17.34 -9.36
N ASN A 96 -1.23 17.31 -8.34
CA ASN A 96 -0.31 18.41 -8.03
C ASN A 96 0.84 18.55 -9.04
N LEU A 97 0.95 17.62 -10.00
CA LEU A 97 1.92 17.69 -11.09
C LEU A 97 1.45 18.55 -12.27
N VAL A 98 0.13 18.82 -12.35
CA VAL A 98 -0.51 19.73 -13.32
C VAL A 98 -0.56 21.13 -12.74
#